data_AF-A0A1F0EXX7-F1
#
_entry.id   AF-A0A1F0EXX7-F1
#
_cell.length_a   1.000
_cell.length_b   1.000
_cell.length_c   1.000
_cell.angle_alpha   90.00
_cell.angle_beta   90.00
_cell.angle_gamma   90.00
#
_symmetry.space_group_name_H-M   'P 1'
#
loop_
_entity.id
_entity.type
_entity.pdbx_description
1 polymer ?
#
loop_
_entity_poly.entity_id
_entity_poly.type
_entity_poly.pdbx_seq_one_letter_code
_entity_poly.pdbx_strand_id
1 'polypeptide(L)'
;MKVYELKIRTFLLEDIDSSDSLGFISKAIISYLSENEKFLDLHKSKNYKSYCHDNLYPIKKFYKKNMVYQYRIRSIDEEFVNYILNSFSDYKNKVFKNLTVEVRIIPKSPISKLFTLNPTIIKNDFGYWKEKLTLEEFEKRITDNLIKKYKFFIDENIEDGKFYTGLKFLNEMPIAFKFKNIKLLGDKLELEINMDKRSQELAYFALGVTFSENSAYGAGFLGYKYLI
;
A
#
# COMPACT_ATOMS: atom_id res chain seq x y z
N MET A 1 12.43 -12.67 -6.27
CA MET A 1 11.85 -11.38 -5.84
C MET A 1 12.29 -10.96 -4.43
N LYS A 2 12.54 -9.65 -4.23
CA LYS A 2 12.78 -8.96 -2.95
C LYS A 2 11.63 -7.97 -2.70
N VAL A 3 11.33 -7.67 -1.44
CA VAL A 3 10.45 -6.54 -1.07
C VAL A 3 11.29 -5.53 -0.30
N TYR A 4 11.37 -4.33 -0.85
CA TYR A 4 12.07 -3.20 -0.26
C TYR A 4 11.10 -2.41 0.61
N GLU A 5 11.56 -1.96 1.78
CA GLU A 5 10.86 -0.98 2.61
C GLU A 5 11.78 0.22 2.79
N LEU A 6 11.29 1.37 2.32
CA LEU A 6 11.92 2.66 2.50
C LEU A 6 11.21 3.38 3.64
N LYS A 7 11.98 3.90 4.59
CA LYS A 7 11.49 4.72 5.70
C LYS A 7 11.91 6.15 5.46
N ILE A 8 10.92 7.03 5.32
CA ILE A 8 11.12 8.43 5.00
C ILE A 8 10.84 9.24 6.25
N ARG A 9 11.80 10.07 6.68
CA ARG A 9 11.55 11.13 7.66
C ARG A 9 11.24 12.41 6.92
N THR A 10 10.19 13.10 7.33
CA THR A 10 9.72 14.32 6.66
C THR A 10 9.31 15.36 7.68
N PHE A 11 9.63 16.62 7.39
CA PHE A 11 9.22 17.79 8.15
C PHE A 11 7.97 18.40 7.51
N LEU A 12 6.95 18.68 8.32
CA LEU A 12 5.72 19.31 7.83
C LEU A 12 5.87 20.83 7.79
N LEU A 13 5.50 21.39 6.65
CA LEU A 13 5.44 22.83 6.41
C LEU A 13 4.04 23.40 6.67
N GLU A 14 3.02 22.54 6.72
CA GLU A 14 1.62 22.88 6.98
C GLU A 14 1.00 21.91 8.00
N ASP A 15 -0.05 22.35 8.69
CA ASP A 15 -0.87 21.47 9.52
C ASP A 15 -1.71 20.57 8.59
N ILE A 16 -1.87 19.30 8.95
CA ILE A 16 -2.58 18.30 8.13
C ILE A 16 -3.62 17.57 8.98
N ASP A 17 -4.86 17.47 8.48
CA ASP A 17 -5.86 16.55 9.05
C ASP A 17 -5.50 15.10 8.72
N SER A 18 -5.69 14.21 9.68
CA SER A 18 -5.41 12.78 9.50
C SER A 18 -6.01 12.15 8.25
N SER A 19 -7.19 12.61 7.84
CA SER A 19 -7.92 12.14 6.67
C SER A 19 -7.30 12.57 5.33
N ASP A 20 -6.46 13.61 5.34
CA ASP A 20 -5.79 14.14 4.15
C ASP A 20 -4.36 13.62 3.97
N SER A 21 -3.76 13.11 5.05
CA SER A 21 -2.35 12.72 5.11
C SER A 21 -1.94 11.73 4.00
N LEU A 22 -2.72 10.66 3.77
CA LEU A 22 -2.42 9.71 2.69
C LEU A 22 -2.42 10.36 1.31
N GLY A 23 -3.36 11.29 1.07
CA GLY A 23 -3.46 12.03 -0.19
C GLY A 23 -2.25 12.95 -0.40
N PHE A 24 -1.79 13.63 0.65
CA PHE A 24 -0.58 14.44 0.57
C PHE A 24 0.66 13.60 0.32
N ILE A 25 0.82 12.44 0.99
CA ILE A 25 1.94 11.53 0.76
C ILE A 25 1.93 11.02 -0.69
N SER A 26 0.75 10.58 -1.16
CA SER A 26 0.57 10.14 -2.56
C SER A 26 1.03 11.21 -3.54
N LYS A 27 0.61 12.46 -3.30
CA LYS A 27 0.96 13.60 -4.15
C LYS A 27 2.47 13.86 -4.12
N ALA A 28 3.12 13.79 -2.97
CA ALA A 28 4.57 13.97 -2.85
C ALA A 28 5.33 12.93 -3.68
N ILE A 29 4.97 11.65 -3.53
CA ILE A 29 5.58 10.54 -4.27
C ILE A 29 5.34 10.71 -5.77
N ILE A 30 4.09 10.91 -6.19
CA ILE A 30 3.73 11.03 -7.61
C ILE A 30 4.43 12.24 -8.26
N SER A 31 4.49 13.38 -7.59
CA SER A 31 5.15 14.58 -8.12
C SER A 31 6.64 14.33 -8.35
N TYR A 32 7.34 13.72 -7.40
CA TYR A 32 8.76 13.37 -7.56
C TYR A 32 9.00 12.35 -8.68
N LEU A 33 8.17 11.31 -8.74
CA LEU A 33 8.21 10.31 -9.81
C LEU A 33 7.99 10.95 -11.19
N SER A 34 7.10 11.94 -11.27
CA SER A 34 6.74 12.59 -12.54
C SER A 34 7.86 13.45 -13.15
N GLU A 35 8.95 13.68 -12.42
CA GLU A 35 10.15 14.38 -12.93
C GLU A 35 10.96 13.49 -13.90
N ASN A 36 10.70 12.18 -13.90
CA ASN A 36 11.28 11.23 -14.83
C ASN A 36 10.21 10.71 -15.81
N GLU A 37 10.52 10.72 -17.11
CA GLU A 37 9.56 10.37 -18.17
C GLU A 37 8.97 8.97 -18.02
N LYS A 38 9.80 7.97 -17.70
CA LYS A 38 9.35 6.59 -17.50
C LYS A 38 8.34 6.48 -16.36
N PHE A 39 8.61 7.12 -15.23
CA PHE A 39 7.71 7.07 -14.08
C PHE A 39 6.47 7.96 -14.26
N LEU A 40 6.58 9.03 -15.05
CA LEU A 40 5.42 9.82 -15.49
C LEU A 40 4.50 8.98 -16.38
N ASP A 41 5.03 8.21 -17.32
CA ASP A 41 4.25 7.30 -18.16
C ASP A 41 3.65 6.16 -17.35
N LEU A 42 4.41 5.63 -16.38
CA LEU A 42 3.87 4.71 -15.39
C LEU A 42 2.68 5.35 -14.66
N HIS A 43 2.77 6.61 -14.20
CA HIS A 43 1.66 7.29 -13.52
C HIS A 43 0.41 7.43 -14.42
N LYS A 44 0.60 7.80 -15.69
CA LYS A 44 -0.49 7.95 -16.68
C LYS A 44 -1.13 6.61 -17.05
N SER A 45 -0.37 5.52 -17.00
CA SER A 45 -0.88 4.18 -17.34
C SER A 45 -1.95 3.71 -16.34
N LYS A 46 -2.94 2.96 -16.84
CA LYS A 46 -3.94 2.25 -16.03
C LYS A 46 -3.42 0.93 -15.43
N ASN A 47 -2.12 0.65 -15.58
CA ASN A 47 -1.48 -0.58 -15.12
C ASN A 47 -1.21 -0.55 -13.60
N TYR A 48 -0.97 -1.74 -13.05
CA TYR A 48 -0.55 -1.90 -11.66
C TYR A 48 0.74 -1.13 -11.36
N LYS A 49 0.87 -0.66 -10.11
CA LYS A 49 2.07 0.01 -9.63
C LYS A 49 2.85 -0.93 -8.73
N SER A 50 4.17 -0.93 -8.86
CA SER A 50 5.09 -1.80 -8.13
C SER A 50 5.31 -1.38 -6.67
N TYR A 51 4.64 -0.32 -6.22
CA TYR A 51 4.80 0.25 -4.89
C TYR A 51 3.48 0.52 -4.16
N CYS A 52 3.59 0.66 -2.84
CA CYS A 52 2.56 1.16 -1.94
C CYS A 52 3.18 1.99 -0.82
N HIS A 53 2.38 2.74 -0.05
CA HIS A 53 2.86 3.51 1.08
C HIS A 53 1.87 3.49 2.25
N ASP A 54 2.35 3.76 3.47
CA ASP A 54 1.51 3.89 4.64
C ASP A 54 1.18 5.36 4.95
N ASN A 55 0.71 5.61 6.17
CA ASN A 55 0.35 6.92 6.67
C ASN A 55 1.47 7.51 7.55
N LEU A 56 1.40 8.81 7.84
CA LEU A 56 2.31 9.45 8.79
C LEU A 56 2.25 8.78 10.16
N TYR A 57 3.42 8.64 10.78
CA TYR A 57 3.60 8.07 12.10
C TYR A 57 4.35 9.05 13.02
N PRO A 58 4.00 9.12 14.32
CA PRO A 58 2.91 8.40 14.99
C PRO A 58 1.53 8.83 14.47
N ILE A 59 0.56 7.91 14.46
CA ILE A 59 -0.80 8.19 14.00
C ILE A 59 -1.42 9.24 14.92
N LYS A 60 -1.90 10.34 14.35
CA LYS A 60 -2.56 11.44 15.06
C LYS A 60 -3.85 11.84 14.38
N LYS A 61 -4.75 12.49 15.11
CA LYS A 61 -5.94 13.15 14.52
C LYS A 61 -5.56 14.38 13.68
N PHE A 62 -4.56 15.12 14.15
CA PHE A 62 -4.00 16.28 13.48
C PHE A 62 -2.48 16.22 13.54
N TYR A 63 -1.84 16.36 12.38
CA TYR A 63 -0.39 16.51 12.28
C TYR A 63 -0.06 17.99 12.28
N LYS A 64 0.90 18.37 13.15
CA LYS A 64 1.32 19.76 13.33
C LYS A 64 2.47 20.12 12.41
N LYS A 65 2.39 21.31 11.80
CA LYS A 65 3.49 21.96 11.10
C LYS A 65 4.69 22.13 12.04
N ASN A 66 5.86 22.29 11.45
CA ASN A 66 7.13 22.43 12.14
C ASN A 66 7.52 21.21 13.01
N MET A 67 6.99 20.03 12.70
CA MET A 67 7.35 18.77 13.34
C MET A 67 7.83 17.75 12.32
N VAL A 68 8.64 16.80 12.80
CA VAL A 68 9.11 15.66 12.01
C VAL A 68 8.22 14.46 12.24
N TYR A 69 7.80 13.84 11.15
CA TYR A 69 7.08 12.57 11.14
C TYR A 69 7.81 11.58 10.25
N GLN A 70 7.32 10.34 10.22
CA GLN A 70 7.81 9.33 9.30
C GLN A 70 6.66 8.68 8.55
N TYR A 71 6.94 8.17 7.36
CA TYR A 71 6.09 7.23 6.65
C TYR A 71 6.98 6.23 5.91
N ARG A 72 6.37 5.19 5.37
CA ARG A 72 7.05 4.11 4.65
C ARG A 72 6.50 3.98 3.25
N ILE A 73 7.41 3.67 2.32
CA ILE A 73 7.09 3.19 0.98
C ILE A 73 7.59 1.75 0.92
N ARG A 74 6.83 0.86 0.28
CA ARG A 74 7.31 -0.47 -0.08
C ARG A 74 7.23 -0.66 -1.58
N SER A 75 8.17 -1.43 -2.11
CA SER A 75 8.22 -1.74 -3.53
C SER A 75 8.82 -3.13 -3.76
N ILE A 76 8.42 -3.76 -4.85
CA ILE A 76 9.06 -4.97 -5.40
C ILE A 76 10.06 -4.66 -6.51
N ASP A 77 10.13 -3.39 -6.93
CA ASP A 77 10.87 -2.91 -8.09
C ASP A 77 12.11 -2.13 -7.63
N GLU A 78 13.29 -2.67 -7.95
CA GLU A 78 14.59 -2.12 -7.57
C GLU A 78 14.92 -0.83 -8.31
N GLU A 79 14.45 -0.66 -9.55
CA GLU A 79 14.66 0.57 -10.30
C GLU A 79 13.85 1.72 -9.68
N PHE A 80 12.61 1.45 -9.30
CA PHE A 80 11.80 2.39 -8.50
C PHE A 80 12.52 2.79 -7.20
N VAL A 81 13.08 1.80 -6.48
CA VAL A 81 13.78 2.04 -5.21
C VAL A 81 15.01 2.90 -5.43
N ASN A 82 15.83 2.59 -6.43
CA ASN A 82 17.02 3.36 -6.76
C ASN A 82 16.67 4.79 -7.17
N TYR A 83 15.59 4.98 -7.93
CA TYR A 83 15.12 6.32 -8.26
C TYR A 83 14.74 7.13 -7.02
N ILE A 84 14.01 6.54 -6.07
CA ILE A 84 13.67 7.21 -4.79
C ILE A 84 14.93 7.54 -3.98
N LEU A 85 15.93 6.64 -3.95
CA LEU A 85 17.17 6.85 -3.20
C LEU A 85 18.06 7.96 -3.76
N ASN A 86 17.91 8.33 -5.04
CA ASN A 86 18.75 9.34 -5.67
C ASN A 86 18.60 10.73 -5.05
N SER A 87 17.36 11.21 -4.85
CA SER A 87 17.14 12.59 -4.38
C SER A 87 15.81 12.81 -3.64
N PHE A 88 15.06 11.76 -3.31
CA PHE A 88 13.80 11.94 -2.59
C PHE A 88 14.00 12.41 -1.14
N SER A 89 15.19 12.25 -0.56
CA SER A 89 15.56 12.86 0.73
C SER A 89 15.56 14.38 0.69
N ASP A 90 15.85 14.98 -0.47
CA ASP A 90 15.90 16.44 -0.65
C ASP A 90 14.59 17.01 -1.22
N TYR A 91 13.62 16.14 -1.51
CA TYR A 91 12.34 16.54 -2.06
C TYR A 91 11.59 17.48 -1.12
N LYS A 92 11.06 18.56 -1.70
CA LYS A 92 10.25 19.56 -1.01
C LYS A 92 9.07 19.97 -1.87
N ASN A 93 7.90 20.04 -1.26
CA ASN A 93 6.73 20.71 -1.82
C ASN A 93 6.12 21.69 -0.79
N LYS A 94 4.87 22.11 -0.99
CA LYS A 94 4.19 23.04 -0.07
C LYS A 94 3.92 22.46 1.31
N VAL A 95 3.82 21.14 1.43
CA VAL A 95 3.39 20.42 2.65
C VAL A 95 4.55 19.69 3.32
N PHE A 96 5.41 19.06 2.54
CA PHE A 96 6.50 18.22 3.03
C PHE A 96 7.86 18.78 2.62
N LYS A 97 8.81 18.66 3.53
CA LYS A 97 10.25 18.68 3.25
C LYS A 97 10.81 17.35 3.75
N ASN A 98 11.16 16.44 2.84
CA ASN A 98 11.81 15.20 3.22
C ASN A 98 13.20 15.49 3.82
N LEU A 99 13.68 14.56 4.64
CA LEU A 99 14.92 14.70 5.40
C LEU A 99 15.85 13.51 5.19
N THR A 100 15.31 12.29 5.27
CA THR A 100 16.09 11.06 5.10
C THR A 100 15.26 10.00 4.40
N VAL A 101 15.93 9.10 3.69
CA VAL A 101 15.37 7.88 3.14
C VAL A 101 16.28 6.72 3.55
N GLU A 102 15.79 5.85 4.41
CA GLU A 102 16.49 4.63 4.83
C GLU A 102 15.86 3.43 4.09
N VAL A 103 16.66 2.57 3.47
CA VAL A 103 16.17 1.37 2.77
C VAL A 103 16.56 0.10 3.51
N ARG A 104 15.63 -0.87 3.55
CA ARG A 104 15.92 -2.26 3.94
C ARG A 104 15.16 -3.23 3.05
N ILE A 105 15.65 -4.48 3.01
CA ILE A 105 14.89 -5.59 2.44
C ILE A 105 14.11 -6.25 3.58
N ILE A 106 12.81 -6.46 3.40
CA ILE A 106 12.01 -7.21 4.36
C ILE A 106 12.47 -8.68 4.33
N PRO A 107 12.86 -9.30 5.47
CA PRO A 107 13.27 -10.69 5.49
C PRO A 107 12.17 -11.63 5.00
N LYS A 108 12.57 -12.67 4.25
CA LYS A 108 11.67 -13.78 3.92
C LYS A 108 11.65 -14.76 5.07
N SER A 109 10.53 -14.82 5.77
CA SER A 109 10.23 -15.78 6.82
C SER A 109 8.75 -16.14 6.72
N PRO A 110 8.32 -17.34 7.14
CA PRO A 110 6.92 -17.72 7.07
C PRO A 110 6.02 -16.68 7.75
N ILE A 111 5.08 -16.12 7.00
CA ILE A 111 4.12 -15.11 7.43
C ILE A 111 2.86 -15.84 7.87
N SER A 112 2.54 -15.79 9.17
CA SER A 112 1.32 -16.36 9.74
C SER A 112 0.10 -15.49 9.50
N LYS A 113 0.27 -14.16 9.55
CA LYS A 113 -0.84 -13.20 9.38
C LYS A 113 -0.43 -12.00 8.53
N LEU A 114 -1.37 -11.54 7.70
CA LEU A 114 -1.36 -10.21 7.09
C LEU A 114 -2.51 -9.40 7.66
N PHE A 115 -2.32 -8.12 7.94
CA PHE A 115 -3.41 -7.25 8.37
C PHE A 115 -3.26 -5.85 7.78
N THR A 116 -4.36 -5.21 7.40
CA THR A 116 -4.27 -3.91 6.74
C THR A 116 -4.22 -2.77 7.76
N LEU A 117 -3.24 -1.89 7.60
CA LEU A 117 -3.09 -0.66 8.40
C LEU A 117 -4.00 0.46 7.87
N ASN A 118 -4.23 0.47 6.56
CA ASN A 118 -5.18 1.33 5.84
C ASN A 118 -6.35 0.48 5.31
N PRO A 119 -7.53 1.07 5.06
CA PRO A 119 -8.66 0.30 4.54
C PRO A 119 -8.35 -0.33 3.18
N THR A 120 -8.84 -1.54 2.98
CA THR A 120 -8.87 -2.26 1.70
C THR A 120 -9.99 -1.67 0.86
N ILE A 121 -9.66 -1.25 -0.35
CA ILE A 121 -10.58 -0.62 -1.29
C ILE A 121 -10.77 -1.54 -2.49
N ILE A 122 -12.02 -1.70 -2.89
CA ILE A 122 -12.44 -2.28 -4.17
C ILE A 122 -13.10 -1.14 -4.96
N LYS A 123 -12.61 -0.86 -6.17
CA LYS A 123 -13.22 0.15 -7.04
C LYS A 123 -14.30 -0.51 -7.88
N ASN A 124 -15.46 0.09 -7.84
CA ASN A 124 -16.65 -0.31 -8.55
C ASN A 124 -17.57 0.92 -8.68
N ASP A 125 -18.66 0.77 -9.42
CA ASP A 125 -19.61 1.87 -9.69
C ASP A 125 -20.79 1.91 -8.69
N PHE A 126 -20.87 0.96 -7.76
CA PHE A 126 -21.94 0.86 -6.75
C PHE A 126 -21.52 1.32 -5.33
N GLY A 127 -20.26 1.72 -5.15
CA GLY A 127 -19.72 2.22 -3.90
C GLY A 127 -19.28 1.12 -2.94
N TYR A 128 -19.75 1.21 -1.69
CA TYR A 128 -19.39 0.25 -0.65
C TYR A 128 -19.87 -1.16 -1.00
N TRP A 129 -19.03 -2.15 -0.73
CA TRP A 129 -19.25 -3.50 -1.24
C TRP A 129 -20.31 -4.29 -0.46
N LYS A 130 -20.48 -4.02 0.84
CA LYS A 130 -21.52 -4.70 1.63
C LYS A 130 -22.90 -4.39 1.06
N GLU A 131 -23.80 -5.37 1.12
CA GLU A 131 -25.13 -5.37 0.48
C GLU A 131 -25.12 -5.46 -1.06
N LYS A 132 -23.94 -5.37 -1.70
CA LYS A 132 -23.79 -5.47 -3.17
C LYS A 132 -23.05 -6.72 -3.61
N LEU A 133 -22.11 -7.20 -2.79
CA LEU A 133 -21.37 -8.45 -3.01
C LEU A 133 -21.60 -9.41 -1.84
N THR A 134 -21.57 -10.71 -2.12
CA THR A 134 -21.42 -11.73 -1.08
C THR A 134 -20.01 -11.65 -0.47
N LEU A 135 -19.81 -12.30 0.67
CA LEU A 135 -18.47 -12.43 1.25
C LEU A 135 -17.53 -13.14 0.27
N GLU A 136 -17.98 -14.23 -0.36
CA GLU A 136 -17.17 -15.02 -1.31
C GLU A 136 -16.75 -14.18 -2.52
N GLU A 137 -17.62 -13.32 -3.05
CA GLU A 137 -17.29 -12.40 -4.15
C GLU A 137 -16.24 -11.36 -3.74
N PHE A 138 -16.36 -10.82 -2.52
CA PHE A 138 -15.38 -9.90 -1.95
C PHE A 138 -14.01 -10.57 -1.78
N GLU A 139 -13.98 -11.77 -1.18
CA GLU A 139 -12.80 -12.60 -0.97
C GLU A 139 -12.11 -12.96 -2.28
N LYS A 140 -12.92 -13.36 -3.28
CA LYS A 140 -12.44 -13.61 -4.63
C LYS A 140 -11.84 -12.36 -5.25
N ARG A 141 -12.47 -11.19 -5.07
CA ARG A 141 -12.00 -9.93 -5.67
C ARG A 141 -10.61 -9.53 -5.17
N ILE A 142 -10.38 -9.59 -3.86
CA ILE A 142 -9.06 -9.23 -3.28
C ILE A 142 -7.99 -10.24 -3.68
N THR A 143 -8.34 -11.53 -3.75
CA THR A 143 -7.42 -12.61 -4.14
C THR A 143 -7.07 -12.53 -5.63
N ASP A 144 -8.07 -12.36 -6.49
CA ASP A 144 -7.89 -12.17 -7.94
C ASP A 144 -7.02 -10.94 -8.24
N ASN A 145 -7.22 -9.83 -7.51
CA ASN A 145 -6.42 -8.63 -7.68
C ASN A 145 -4.95 -8.89 -7.35
N LEU A 146 -4.66 -9.63 -6.27
CA LEU A 146 -3.30 -10.01 -5.91
C LEU A 146 -2.67 -10.92 -6.97
N ILE A 147 -3.40 -11.95 -7.43
CA ILE A 147 -2.92 -12.88 -8.46
C ILE A 147 -2.67 -12.16 -9.79
N LYS A 148 -3.54 -11.25 -10.21
CA LYS A 148 -3.35 -10.44 -11.42
C LYS A 148 -2.12 -9.54 -11.33
N LYS A 149 -1.86 -8.93 -10.17
CA LYS A 149 -0.62 -8.19 -9.93
C LYS A 149 0.60 -9.11 -10.02
N TYR A 150 0.52 -10.30 -9.43
CA TYR A 150 1.62 -11.27 -9.44
C TYR A 150 1.97 -11.67 -10.88
N LYS A 151 0.98 -12.06 -11.68
CA LYS A 151 1.15 -12.35 -13.12
C LYS A 151 1.71 -11.16 -13.88
N PHE A 152 1.25 -9.94 -13.58
CA PHE A 152 1.73 -8.74 -14.26
C PHE A 152 3.21 -8.41 -13.98
N PHE A 153 3.69 -8.61 -12.75
CA PHE A 153 5.06 -8.22 -12.36
C PHE A 153 6.08 -9.34 -12.42
N ILE A 154 5.65 -10.59 -12.20
CA ILE A 154 6.54 -11.75 -12.11
C ILE A 154 6.45 -12.61 -13.37
N ASP A 155 5.36 -12.49 -14.15
CA ASP A 155 5.10 -13.25 -15.38
C ASP A 155 5.18 -14.78 -15.21
N GLU A 156 4.78 -15.26 -14.03
CA GLU A 156 4.72 -16.67 -13.70
C GLU A 156 3.27 -17.14 -13.53
N ASN A 157 2.98 -18.32 -14.09
CA ASN A 157 1.75 -19.03 -13.76
C ASN A 157 1.83 -19.51 -12.31
N ILE A 158 0.89 -19.03 -11.50
CA ILE A 158 0.72 -19.49 -10.14
C ILE A 158 -0.39 -20.52 -10.10
N GLU A 159 -0.14 -21.63 -9.40
CA GLU A 159 -1.13 -22.71 -9.23
C GLU A 159 -2.43 -22.17 -8.60
N ASP A 160 -3.55 -22.86 -8.82
CA ASP A 160 -4.80 -22.52 -8.15
C ASP A 160 -4.78 -22.99 -6.68
N GLY A 161 -5.40 -22.22 -5.79
CA GLY A 161 -5.44 -22.58 -4.37
C GLY A 161 -5.91 -21.45 -3.45
N LYS A 162 -6.36 -21.83 -2.26
CA LYS A 162 -6.78 -20.88 -1.21
C LYS A 162 -5.55 -20.15 -0.66
N PHE A 163 -5.56 -18.83 -0.79
CA PHE A 163 -4.47 -17.94 -0.33
C PHE A 163 -4.37 -17.83 1.20
N TYR A 164 -5.51 -17.89 1.89
CA TYR A 164 -5.61 -17.79 3.34
C TYR A 164 -6.65 -18.78 3.88
N THR A 165 -6.56 -19.08 5.17
CA THR A 165 -7.45 -20.01 5.88
C THR A 165 -8.49 -19.29 6.74
N GLY A 166 -8.25 -18.03 7.10
CA GLY A 166 -9.18 -17.21 7.87
C GLY A 166 -9.16 -15.74 7.45
N LEU A 167 -10.33 -15.10 7.51
CA LEU A 167 -10.54 -13.67 7.26
C LEU A 167 -11.27 -13.06 8.46
N LYS A 168 -10.78 -11.92 8.94
CA LYS A 168 -11.42 -11.12 9.99
C LYS A 168 -11.50 -9.65 9.59
N PHE A 169 -12.66 -9.03 9.80
CA PHE A 169 -12.83 -7.58 9.71
C PHE A 169 -12.37 -6.92 11.02
N LEU A 170 -11.53 -5.88 10.92
CA LEU A 170 -10.93 -5.17 12.05
C LEU A 170 -11.66 -3.88 12.42
N ASN A 171 -12.75 -3.57 11.71
CA ASN A 171 -13.60 -2.40 11.92
C ASN A 171 -15.07 -2.81 11.92
N GLU A 172 -15.87 -2.13 12.73
CA GLU A 172 -17.33 -2.34 12.78
C GLU A 172 -18.03 -1.55 11.67
N MET A 173 -17.64 -0.29 11.49
CA MET A 173 -18.19 0.64 10.49
C MET A 173 -17.19 0.86 9.34
N PRO A 174 -17.66 1.08 8.09
CA PRO A 174 -16.79 1.34 6.96
C PRO A 174 -15.90 2.54 7.19
N ILE A 175 -14.65 2.45 6.74
CA ILE A 175 -13.66 3.51 6.86
C ILE A 175 -13.64 4.30 5.56
N ALA A 176 -13.81 5.62 5.67
CA ALA A 176 -13.68 6.52 4.55
C ALA A 176 -12.20 6.72 4.15
N PHE A 177 -11.89 6.43 2.89
CA PHE A 177 -10.62 6.67 2.24
C PHE A 177 -10.78 7.80 1.22
N LYS A 178 -10.14 8.95 1.47
CA LYS A 178 -10.19 10.09 0.56
C LYS A 178 -9.33 9.80 -0.67
N PHE A 179 -9.96 9.78 -1.84
CA PHE A 179 -9.28 9.57 -3.11
C PHE A 179 -9.64 10.70 -4.07
N LYS A 180 -8.67 11.58 -4.35
CA LYS A 180 -8.90 12.81 -5.10
C LYS A 180 -10.09 13.60 -4.48
N ASN A 181 -11.14 13.84 -5.23
CA ASN A 181 -12.32 14.60 -4.80
C ASN A 181 -13.47 13.71 -4.30
N ILE A 182 -13.28 12.39 -4.23
CA ILE A 182 -14.29 11.43 -3.78
C ILE A 182 -13.86 10.72 -2.50
N LYS A 183 -14.81 10.07 -1.82
CA LYS A 183 -14.57 9.17 -0.70
C LYS A 183 -14.92 7.76 -1.13
N LEU A 184 -13.98 6.84 -0.97
CA LEU A 184 -14.18 5.41 -1.15
C LEU A 184 -14.36 4.77 0.23
N LEU A 185 -15.29 3.85 0.36
CA LEU A 185 -15.54 3.14 1.61
C LEU A 185 -14.87 1.76 1.55
N GLY A 186 -14.22 1.37 2.64
CA GLY A 186 -13.57 0.06 2.73
C GLY A 186 -13.35 -0.38 4.16
N ASP A 187 -12.77 -1.57 4.29
CA ASP A 187 -12.61 -2.25 5.57
C ASP A 187 -11.14 -2.59 5.83
N LYS A 188 -10.77 -2.63 7.10
CA LYS A 188 -9.51 -3.21 7.54
C LYS A 188 -9.68 -4.70 7.74
N LEU A 189 -8.74 -5.47 7.24
CA LEU A 189 -8.79 -6.93 7.24
C LEU A 189 -7.60 -7.51 8.00
N GLU A 190 -7.79 -8.68 8.60
CA GLU A 190 -6.73 -9.60 8.98
C GLU A 190 -6.96 -10.93 8.25
N LEU A 191 -5.90 -11.47 7.64
CA LEU A 191 -5.86 -12.73 6.93
C LEU A 191 -4.91 -13.68 7.66
N GLU A 192 -5.36 -14.91 7.92
CA GLU A 192 -4.50 -16.01 8.37
C GLU A 192 -3.96 -16.74 7.16
N ILE A 193 -2.66 -16.61 6.91
CA ILE A 193 -2.06 -17.02 5.64
C ILE A 193 -1.82 -18.53 5.65
N ASN A 194 -2.09 -19.15 4.51
CA ASN A 194 -1.83 -20.58 4.34
C ASN A 194 -0.30 -20.85 4.26
N MET A 195 0.17 -21.93 4.87
CA MET A 195 1.62 -22.20 5.00
C MET A 195 2.25 -22.86 3.76
N ASP A 196 1.44 -23.17 2.75
CA ASP A 196 1.94 -23.68 1.48
C ASP A 196 2.85 -22.65 0.78
N LYS A 197 3.78 -23.16 -0.04
CA LYS A 197 4.79 -22.35 -0.72
C LYS A 197 4.18 -21.18 -1.50
N ARG A 198 3.09 -21.44 -2.22
CA ARG A 198 2.40 -20.46 -3.05
C ARG A 198 1.85 -19.30 -2.22
N SER A 199 1.12 -19.62 -1.15
CA SER A 199 0.49 -18.62 -0.30
C SER A 199 1.53 -17.77 0.44
N GLN A 200 2.66 -18.37 0.85
CA GLN A 200 3.78 -17.65 1.44
C GLN A 200 4.47 -16.70 0.44
N GLU A 201 4.63 -17.14 -0.81
CA GLU A 201 5.16 -16.31 -1.89
C GLU A 201 4.24 -15.12 -2.20
N LEU A 202 2.93 -15.37 -2.34
CA LEU A 202 1.92 -14.33 -2.50
C LEU A 202 1.84 -13.37 -1.31
N ALA A 203 1.98 -13.89 -0.09
CA ALA A 203 1.92 -13.06 1.11
C ALA A 203 3.12 -12.12 1.19
N TYR A 204 4.33 -12.62 0.88
CA TYR A 204 5.52 -11.79 0.79
C TYR A 204 5.39 -10.76 -0.34
N PHE A 205 4.93 -11.15 -1.53
CA PHE A 205 4.62 -10.24 -2.64
C PHE A 205 3.66 -9.12 -2.24
N ALA A 206 2.57 -9.47 -1.55
CA ALA A 206 1.55 -8.54 -1.11
C ALA A 206 2.13 -7.44 -0.20
N LEU A 207 3.24 -7.67 0.50
CA LEU A 207 3.88 -6.62 1.31
C LEU A 207 4.33 -5.42 0.48
N GLY A 208 4.73 -5.63 -0.78
CA GLY A 208 5.20 -4.57 -1.68
C GLY A 208 4.07 -3.89 -2.46
N VAL A 209 3.01 -4.62 -2.81
CA VAL A 209 1.97 -4.12 -3.74
C VAL A 209 0.54 -4.15 -3.20
N THR A 210 0.32 -4.72 -2.02
CA THR A 210 -0.97 -4.99 -1.35
C THR A 210 -1.93 -5.88 -2.15
N PHE A 211 -2.91 -6.47 -1.47
CA PHE A 211 -4.05 -7.12 -2.12
C PHE A 211 -5.22 -6.16 -2.41
N SER A 212 -5.11 -4.89 -2.01
CA SER A 212 -6.11 -3.84 -2.27
C SER A 212 -5.98 -3.25 -3.67
N GLU A 213 -7.05 -2.65 -4.17
CA GLU A 213 -6.97 -1.68 -5.27
C GLU A 213 -6.48 -0.32 -4.72
N ASN A 214 -6.00 0.60 -5.58
CA ASN A 214 -5.43 1.90 -5.17
C ASN A 214 -4.20 1.83 -4.22
N SER A 215 -3.38 0.79 -4.32
CA SER A 215 -2.17 0.61 -3.48
C SER A 215 -1.18 1.79 -3.53
N ALA A 216 -1.00 2.40 -4.71
CA ALA A 216 -0.12 3.57 -4.89
C ALA A 216 -0.62 4.85 -4.20
N TYR A 217 -1.89 4.87 -3.75
CA TYR A 217 -2.47 5.95 -2.95
C TYR A 217 -2.55 5.58 -1.46
N GLY A 218 -1.94 4.45 -1.08
CA GLY A 218 -1.83 3.96 0.28
C GLY A 218 -2.96 3.04 0.75
N ALA A 219 -3.91 2.69 -0.12
CA ALA A 219 -4.97 1.76 0.24
C ALA A 219 -4.43 0.34 0.52
N GLY A 220 -4.94 -0.28 1.59
CA GLY A 220 -4.61 -1.64 2.00
C GLY A 220 -3.14 -1.88 2.36
N PHE A 221 -2.37 -0.86 2.75
CA PHE A 221 -0.99 -1.07 3.21
C PHE A 221 -0.95 -2.11 4.35
N LEU A 222 -0.01 -3.05 4.29
CA LEU A 222 -0.02 -4.24 5.14
C LEU A 222 0.94 -4.15 6.35
N GLY A 223 0.46 -4.54 7.52
CA GLY A 223 1.28 -5.14 8.57
C GLY A 223 1.34 -6.67 8.38
N TYR A 224 2.30 -7.30 9.04
CA TYR A 224 2.49 -8.74 8.98
C TYR A 224 3.00 -9.28 10.32
N LYS A 225 2.72 -10.56 10.57
CA LYS A 225 3.26 -11.33 11.68
C LYS A 225 3.92 -12.59 11.12
N TYR A 226 5.15 -12.87 11.53
CA TYR A 226 5.80 -14.14 11.19
C TYR A 226 5.23 -15.28 12.03
N LEU A 227 5.34 -16.51 11.54
CA LEU A 227 5.20 -17.70 12.36
C LEU A 227 6.39 -17.72 13.32
N ILE A 228 6.10 -17.72 14.63
CA ILE A 228 7.10 -17.81 15.71
C ILE A 228 7.18 -19.28 16.11
#